data_AF-A0A971JA91-F1
#
_entry.id   AF-A0A971JA91-F1
#
_cell.length_a   1.000
_cell.length_b   1.000
_cell.length_c   1.000
_cell.angle_alpha   90.00
_cell.angle_beta   90.00
_cell.angle_gamma   90.00
#
_symmetry.space_group_name_H-M   'P 1'
#
loop_
_entity.id
_entity.type
_entity.pdbx_description
1 polymer ?
#
loop_
_entity_poly.entity_id
_entity_poly.type
_entity_poly.pdbx_seq_one_letter_code
_entity_poly.pdbx_strand_id
1 'polypeptide(L)'
;MKILAVAVLAAFLLGGCFSADVNHPAMGPAPSGLAAHELKDNFSGVSSGTLRFRQVARFTFRGRTVAMVGMMELQPTRGKARLVAVNELGIKLFDLEVSEDQ
;
A
#
# COMPACT_ATOMS: atom_id res chain seq x y z
N MET A 1 -19.79 31.77 -36.34
CA MET A 1 -19.04 30.50 -36.15
C MET A 1 -18.03 30.51 -34.99
N LYS A 2 -17.34 31.63 -34.67
CA LYS A 2 -16.34 31.67 -33.57
C LYS A 2 -16.91 31.41 -32.17
N ILE A 3 -18.13 31.84 -31.89
CA ILE A 3 -18.76 31.71 -30.55
C ILE A 3 -19.10 30.25 -30.22
N LEU A 4 -19.48 29.46 -31.23
CA LEU A 4 -19.80 28.04 -31.06
C LEU A 4 -18.55 27.24 -30.67
N ALA A 5 -17.40 27.56 -31.27
CA ALA A 5 -16.12 26.90 -30.97
C ALA A 5 -15.65 27.18 -29.52
N VAL A 6 -15.87 28.40 -29.03
CA VAL A 6 -15.53 28.78 -27.65
C VAL A 6 -16.44 28.08 -26.64
N ALA A 7 -17.73 27.95 -26.95
CA ALA A 7 -18.67 27.25 -26.08
C ALA A 7 -18.36 25.74 -25.97
N VAL A 8 -18.00 25.10 -27.08
CA VAL A 8 -17.60 23.69 -27.09
C VAL A 8 -16.29 23.47 -26.32
N LEU A 9 -15.31 24.36 -26.46
CA LEU A 9 -14.05 24.27 -25.73
C LEU A 9 -14.23 24.49 -24.22
N ALA A 10 -15.09 25.44 -23.82
CA ALA A 10 -15.41 25.70 -22.42
C ALA A 10 -16.15 24.51 -21.78
N ALA A 11 -17.06 23.86 -22.51
CA ALA A 11 -17.75 22.66 -22.03
C ALA A 11 -16.77 21.48 -21.83
N PHE A 12 -15.75 21.35 -22.68
CA PHE A 12 -14.73 20.30 -22.55
C PHE A 12 -13.80 20.53 -21.35
N LEU A 13 -13.46 21.78 -21.04
CA LEU A 13 -12.61 22.13 -19.90
C LEU A 13 -13.33 21.94 -18.55
N LEU A 14 -14.66 22.10 -18.51
CA LEU A 14 -15.46 21.96 -17.30
C LEU A 14 -15.91 20.51 -17.02
N GLY A 15 -15.87 19.62 -18.02
CA GLY A 15 -16.24 18.20 -17.88
C GLY A 15 -15.14 17.27 -17.36
N GLY A 16 -13.92 17.77 -17.12
CA GLY A 16 -12.75 16.96 -16.78
C GLY A 16 -12.67 16.48 -15.33
N CYS A 17 -13.57 16.89 -14.44
CA CYS A 17 -13.61 16.43 -13.04
C CYS A 17 -14.37 15.09 -12.94
N PHE A 18 -13.95 14.08 -13.69
CA PHE A 18 -14.36 12.71 -13.41
C PHE A 18 -13.48 12.22 -12.26
N SER A 19 -13.99 12.32 -11.04
CA SER A 19 -13.42 11.59 -9.90
C SER A 19 -13.47 10.12 -10.28
N ALA A 20 -12.34 9.56 -10.71
CA ALA A 20 -12.21 8.12 -10.87
C ALA A 20 -12.59 7.53 -9.51
N ASP A 21 -13.70 6.80 -9.48
CA ASP A 21 -14.15 6.09 -8.30
C ASP A 21 -13.16 4.93 -8.09
N VAL A 22 -12.01 5.27 -7.52
CA VAL A 22 -11.02 4.30 -7.09
C VAL A 22 -11.65 3.64 -5.88
N ASN A 23 -12.42 2.57 -6.14
CA ASN A 23 -12.92 1.66 -5.13
C ASN A 23 -11.70 1.07 -4.41
N HIS A 24 -11.28 1.75 -3.34
CA HIS A 24 -10.31 1.20 -2.43
C HIS A 24 -11.01 0.05 -1.70
N PRO A 25 -10.46 -1.18 -1.74
CA PRO A 25 -11.04 -2.26 -0.97
C PRO A 25 -11.13 -1.82 0.49
N ALA A 26 -12.29 -2.06 1.11
CA ALA A 26 -12.51 -1.70 2.50
C ALA A 26 -11.44 -2.36 3.36
N MET A 27 -10.56 -1.56 3.95
CA MET A 27 -9.55 -2.03 4.88
C MET A 27 -10.22 -2.37 6.21
N GLY A 28 -10.57 -3.64 6.40
CA GLY A 28 -11.03 -4.15 7.69
C GLY A 28 -9.84 -4.32 8.67
N PRO A 29 -10.08 -4.23 9.99
CA PRO A 29 -9.06 -4.61 10.96
C PRO A 29 -8.70 -6.10 10.76
N ALA A 30 -7.41 -6.42 10.81
CA ALA A 30 -6.99 -7.82 10.90
C ALA A 30 -7.59 -8.44 12.17
N PRO A 31 -8.10 -9.69 12.11
CA PRO A 31 -8.64 -10.36 13.28
C PRO A 31 -7.61 -10.38 14.42
N SER A 32 -8.01 -9.95 15.62
CA SER A 32 -7.14 -9.97 16.80
C SER A 32 -6.92 -11.40 17.27
N GLY A 33 -5.67 -11.77 17.57
CA GLY A 33 -5.35 -13.08 18.16
C GLY A 33 -4.96 -14.17 17.16
N LEU A 34 -4.77 -13.84 15.88
CA LEU A 34 -4.19 -14.77 14.91
C LEU A 34 -2.74 -15.07 15.27
N ALA A 35 -2.44 -16.36 15.46
CA ALA A 35 -1.07 -16.84 15.55
C ALA A 35 -0.37 -16.72 14.18
N ALA A 36 0.95 -16.55 14.18
CA ALA A 36 1.72 -16.33 12.94
C ALA A 36 1.50 -17.44 11.88
N HIS A 37 1.30 -18.68 12.32
CA HIS A 37 1.02 -19.81 11.43
C HIS A 37 -0.40 -19.75 10.82
N GLU A 38 -1.38 -19.19 11.52
CA GLU A 38 -2.76 -19.05 11.02
C GLU A 38 -2.87 -17.94 9.96
N LEU A 39 -1.92 -17.00 9.94
CA LEU A 39 -1.81 -16.02 8.85
C LEU A 39 -1.45 -16.74 7.54
N LYS A 40 -0.55 -17.74 7.57
CA LYS A 40 -0.16 -18.51 6.38
C LYS A 40 -1.38 -19.17 5.72
N ASP A 41 -2.26 -19.76 6.52
CA ASP A 41 -3.45 -20.45 6.02
C ASP A 41 -4.51 -19.48 5.47
N ASN A 42 -4.67 -18.31 6.11
CA ASN A 42 -5.59 -17.27 5.62
C ASN A 42 -5.09 -16.57 4.33
N PHE A 43 -3.78 -16.58 4.08
CA PHE A 43 -3.19 -16.07 2.82
C PHE A 43 -2.95 -17.18 1.78
N SER A 44 -3.27 -18.45 2.08
CA SER A 44 -3.08 -19.58 1.16
C SER A 44 -3.89 -19.46 -0.13
N GLY A 45 -5.03 -18.75 -0.09
CA GLY A 45 -5.86 -18.42 -1.25
C GLY A 45 -5.31 -17.27 -2.10
N VAL A 46 -4.28 -16.55 -1.64
CA VAL A 46 -3.64 -15.49 -2.42
C VAL A 46 -2.55 -16.11 -3.30
N SER A 47 -3.02 -16.78 -4.35
CA SER A 47 -2.22 -17.50 -5.31
C SER A 47 -1.07 -16.63 -5.85
N SER A 48 0.18 -17.08 -5.63
CA SER A 48 1.43 -16.76 -6.36
C SER A 48 1.79 -15.28 -6.64
N GLY A 49 0.99 -14.35 -6.16
CA GLY A 49 1.02 -12.94 -6.53
C GLY A 49 1.84 -12.08 -5.59
N THR A 50 2.03 -10.84 -6.00
CA THR A 50 2.59 -9.80 -5.14
C THR A 50 1.54 -9.34 -4.15
N LEU A 51 1.82 -9.54 -2.86
CA LEU A 51 0.98 -9.11 -1.75
C LEU A 51 1.32 -7.68 -1.36
N ARG A 52 0.30 -6.85 -1.07
CA ARG A 52 0.50 -5.47 -0.63
C ARG A 52 -0.30 -5.20 0.64
N PHE A 53 0.40 -4.77 1.69
CA PHE A 53 -0.20 -4.53 3.00
C PHE A 53 0.17 -3.15 3.51
N ARG A 54 -0.78 -2.47 4.16
CA ARG A 54 -0.47 -1.30 4.97
C ARG A 54 0.02 -1.79 6.33
N GLN A 55 1.22 -1.37 6.72
CA GLN A 55 1.84 -1.78 7.98
C GLN A 55 2.22 -0.56 8.82
N VAL A 56 2.11 -0.71 10.13
CA VAL A 56 2.68 0.23 11.11
C VAL A 56 3.89 -0.46 11.74
N ALA A 57 5.09 0.06 11.50
CA ALA A 57 6.33 -0.44 12.06
C ALA A 57 6.84 0.49 13.17
N ARG A 58 7.46 -0.08 14.21
CA ARG A 58 8.21 0.69 15.22
C ARG A 58 9.66 0.76 14.80
N PHE A 59 10.20 1.96 14.68
CA PHE A 59 11.59 2.19 14.33
C PHE A 59 12.30 2.95 15.45
N THR A 60 13.46 2.45 15.88
CA THR A 60 14.26 3.06 16.94
C THR A 60 15.56 3.61 16.37
N PHE A 61 15.87 4.89 16.64
CA PHE A 61 17.15 5.49 16.28
C PHE A 61 17.62 6.46 17.35
N ARG A 62 18.88 6.29 17.79
CA ARG A 62 19.50 7.07 18.87
C ARG A 62 18.60 7.15 20.12
N GLY A 63 17.99 6.03 20.51
CA GLY A 63 17.13 5.95 21.69
C GLY A 63 15.72 6.53 21.53
N ARG A 64 15.36 7.09 20.36
CA ARG A 64 13.99 7.56 20.09
C ARG A 64 13.26 6.54 19.23
N THR A 65 12.08 6.11 19.69
CA THR A 65 11.19 5.20 18.95
C THR A 65 10.10 6.01 18.29
N VAL A 66 9.92 5.80 16.98
CA VAL A 66 8.86 6.42 16.19
C VAL A 66 8.03 5.34 15.52
N ALA A 67 6.71 5.55 15.49
CA ALA A 67 5.83 4.77 14.63
C ALA A 67 6.00 5.24 13.19
N MET A 68 6.05 4.29 12.27
CA MET A 68 6.15 4.54 10.85
C MET A 68 5.02 3.81 10.16
N VAL A 69 4.24 4.53 9.37
CA VAL A 69 3.19 3.94 8.55
C VAL A 69 3.75 3.78 7.15
N GLY A 70 3.61 2.59 6.60
CA GLY A 70 4.15 2.27 5.29
C GLY A 70 3.33 1.22 4.55
N MET A 71 3.72 1.02 3.30
CA MET A 71 3.24 -0.05 2.45
C MET A 71 4.34 -1.11 2.34
N MET A 72 4.00 -2.34 2.68
CA MET A 72 4.81 -3.52 2.45
C MET A 72 4.35 -4.21 1.18
N GLU A 73 5.27 -4.44 0.25
CA GLU A 73 5.12 -5.34 -0.87
C GLU A 73 5.84 -6.65 -0.54
N LEU A 74 5.16 -7.77 -0.62
CA LEU A 74 5.70 -9.10 -0.35
C LEU A 74 5.57 -9.95 -1.62
N GLN A 75 6.69 -10.53 -2.06
CA GLN A 75 6.80 -11.41 -3.22
C GLN A 75 7.34 -12.77 -2.73
N PRO A 76 6.48 -13.65 -2.17
CA PRO A 76 6.91 -14.89 -1.54
C PRO A 76 7.65 -15.81 -2.51
N THR A 77 7.18 -15.89 -3.76
CA THR A 77 7.78 -16.72 -4.83
C THR A 77 9.19 -16.27 -5.22
N ARG A 78 9.56 -15.03 -4.91
CA ARG A 78 10.92 -14.50 -5.14
C ARG A 78 11.73 -14.39 -3.86
N GLY A 79 11.17 -14.74 -2.70
CA GLY A 79 11.81 -14.56 -1.40
C GLY A 79 12.15 -13.09 -1.11
N LYS A 80 11.33 -12.15 -1.59
CA LYS A 80 11.59 -10.70 -1.42
C LYS A 80 10.42 -10.02 -0.72
N ALA A 81 10.74 -9.05 0.13
CA ALA A 81 9.78 -8.10 0.65
C ALA A 81 10.39 -6.69 0.63
N ARG A 82 9.55 -5.68 0.41
CA ARG A 82 9.93 -4.28 0.38
C ARG A 82 8.97 -3.47 1.22
N LEU A 83 9.48 -2.77 2.22
CA LEU A 83 8.70 -1.82 3.01
C LEU A 83 9.11 -0.40 2.64
N VAL A 84 8.14 0.39 2.18
CA VAL A 84 8.27 1.83 1.97
C VAL A 84 7.43 2.53 3.03
N ALA A 85 8.08 3.26 3.92
CA ALA A 85 7.40 3.91 5.04
C ALA A 85 7.82 5.39 5.13
N VAL A 86 6.86 6.24 5.50
CA VAL A 86 7.05 7.69 5.55
C VAL A 86 6.66 8.20 6.93
N ASN A 87 7.44 9.14 7.46
CA ASN A 87 7.09 9.92 8.64
C ASN A 87 7.71 11.32 8.57
N GLU A 88 7.56 12.10 9.64
CA GLU A 88 8.12 13.45 9.79
C GLU A 88 9.66 13.52 9.61
N LEU A 89 10.37 12.40 9.69
CA LEU A 89 11.83 12.33 9.50
C LEU A 89 12.21 12.03 8.04
N GLY A 90 11.24 11.68 7.18
CA GLY A 90 11.45 11.38 5.77
C GLY A 90 10.96 9.99 5.35
N ILE A 91 11.52 9.50 4.24
CA ILE A 91 11.18 8.20 3.65
C ILE A 91 12.19 7.15 4.10
N LYS A 92 11.72 5.96 4.44
CA LYS A 92 12.54 4.78 4.67
C LYS A 92 12.15 3.66 3.74
N LEU A 93 13.18 3.04 3.19
CA LEU A 93 13.11 1.91 2.29
C LEU A 93 13.81 0.75 2.99
N PHE A 94 13.09 -0.34 3.20
CA PHE A 94 13.66 -1.58 3.67
C PHE A 94 13.45 -2.63 2.59
N ASP A 95 14.55 -3.11 2.02
CA ASP A 95 14.56 -4.29 1.17
C ASP A 95 14.93 -5.48 2.04
N LEU A 96 14.01 -6.44 2.14
CA LEU A 96 14.07 -7.60 3.00
C LEU A 96 14.14 -8.87 2.14
N GLU A 97 14.91 -9.83 2.60
CA GLU A 97 14.87 -11.20 2.08
C GLU A 97 13.96 -12.03 2.98
N VAL A 98 13.11 -12.83 2.35
CA VAL A 98 12.19 -13.73 3.04
C VAL A 98 12.81 -15.13 2.94
N SER A 99 13.36 -15.58 4.06
CA SER A 99 13.75 -16.98 4.25
C SER A 99 12.57 -17.75 4.84
N GLU A 100 12.52 -19.06 4.59
CA GLU A 100 11.64 -19.93 5.39
C GLU A 100 12.14 -19.94 6.84
N ASP A 101 11.22 -19.74 7.79
CA ASP A 101 11.49 -19.95 9.21
C ASP A 101 11.75 -21.45 9.41
N GLN A 102 12.90 -21.79 10.03
CA GLN A 102 13.17 -23.14 10.54
C GLN A 102 12.35 -23.42 11.79
#